data_AF-A0A7R9DRY9-F1
#
_entry.id   AF-A0A7R9DRY9-F1
#
_cell.length_a   1.000
_cell.length_b   1.000
_cell.length_c   1.000
_cell.angle_alpha   90.00
_cell.angle_beta   90.00
_cell.angle_gamma   90.00
#
_symmetry.space_group_name_H-M   'P 1'
#
loop_
_entity.id
_entity.type
_entity.pdbx_description
1 polymer ?
#
loop_
_entity_poly.entity_id
_entity_poly.type
_entity_poly.pdbx_seq_one_letter_code
_entity_poly.pdbx_strand_id
1 'polypeptide(L)'
;SDRSTKYLQVSPGDVVPIPLSHVMANMFVRPINKTQHPGDGYVFCNKPILWGRVTQSGDVLEETMQCHSNKDHKYRFCTAVSRYNYPLDRPVGTVGSPLIIQPAHMITLLPPITVANLLPCDLHYTVREVGGLVGRIKPGLSTAIHQVNIESSVELNFHLDNFPQSGSLVVPPSATSSNHLFKVHDSLGRCLFLHGSVSVNKGAGIKVRLAGIEVRLAGIKVSVSAPFWLVNKTALPVVFRQEGVPETAAGQFEEHETARMVAPLLFSFSDSEASHTLVARVGNRLHPEGISQVILPYMVSHAC
;
A
#
# COMPACT_ATOMS: atom_id res chain seq x y z
N SER A 1 41.60 20.40 3.44
CA SER A 1 41.31 19.17 4.21
C SER A 1 40.55 18.23 3.30
N ASP A 2 40.97 16.97 3.26
CA ASP A 2 40.41 15.93 2.39
C ASP A 2 38.88 15.87 2.54
N ARG A 3 38.13 16.21 1.48
CA ARG A 3 36.65 16.11 1.45
C ARG A 3 36.28 14.64 1.29
N SER A 4 36.56 13.85 2.32
CA SER A 4 36.32 12.41 2.33
C SER A 4 34.83 12.13 2.13
N THR A 5 34.51 11.37 1.08
CA THR A 5 33.17 10.84 0.87
C THR A 5 32.86 9.81 1.94
N LYS A 6 31.70 9.93 2.60
CA LYS A 6 31.22 8.97 3.59
C LYS A 6 30.05 8.18 3.02
N TYR A 7 30.14 6.85 3.10
CA TYR A 7 29.04 5.95 2.77
C TYR A 7 28.35 5.51 4.05
N LEU A 8 27.03 5.59 4.06
CA LEU A 8 26.14 5.09 5.12
C LEU A 8 25.17 4.12 4.49
N GLN A 9 24.82 3.06 5.22
CA GLN A 9 23.82 2.08 4.82
C GLN A 9 22.68 2.12 5.82
N VAL A 10 21.45 2.19 5.32
CA VAL A 10 20.21 2.18 6.10
C VAL A 10 19.36 1.01 5.63
N SER A 11 18.91 0.17 6.57
CA SER A 11 17.98 -0.91 6.26
C SER A 11 16.54 -0.38 6.28
N PRO A 12 15.58 -1.06 5.63
CA PRO A 12 14.18 -0.71 5.77
C PRO A 12 13.74 -0.69 7.25
N GLY A 13 13.15 0.43 7.68
CA GLY A 13 12.71 0.63 9.07
C GLY A 13 13.77 1.18 10.03
N ASP A 14 15.04 1.19 9.63
CA ASP A 14 16.13 1.70 10.46
C ASP A 14 16.30 3.22 10.32
N VAL A 15 16.94 3.82 11.32
CA VAL A 15 17.33 5.23 11.33
C VAL A 15 18.83 5.32 11.59
N VAL A 16 19.54 6.11 10.79
CA VAL A 16 21.00 6.28 10.91
C VAL A 16 21.33 7.77 11.05
N PRO A 17 22.14 8.17 12.05
CA PRO A 17 22.56 9.56 12.18
C PRO A 17 23.60 9.93 11.13
N ILE A 18 23.53 11.18 10.63
CA ILE A 18 24.55 11.75 9.75
C ILE A 18 25.68 12.33 10.62
N PRO A 19 26.96 11.98 10.37
CA PRO A 19 28.08 12.56 11.09
C PRO A 19 28.15 14.08 10.98
N LEU A 20 28.45 14.77 12.08
CA LEU A 20 28.54 16.24 12.12
C LEU A 20 29.52 16.82 11.08
N SER A 21 30.59 16.09 10.75
CA SER A 21 31.54 16.48 9.70
C SER A 21 30.95 16.53 8.29
N HIS A 22 29.78 15.93 8.08
CA HIS A 22 29.14 15.73 6.78
C HIS A 22 27.73 16.32 6.70
N VAL A 23 27.27 17.06 7.71
CA VAL A 23 25.91 17.64 7.72
C VAL A 23 25.66 18.57 6.54
N MET A 24 26.67 19.35 6.12
CA MET A 24 26.58 20.25 4.96
C MET A 24 26.95 19.59 3.62
N ALA A 25 27.15 18.27 3.60
CA ALA A 25 27.49 17.56 2.38
C ALA A 25 26.27 17.36 1.48
N ASN A 26 26.51 17.27 0.17
CA ASN A 26 25.49 16.78 -0.76
C ASN A 26 25.24 15.29 -0.50
N MET A 27 23.98 14.94 -0.26
CA MET A 27 23.57 13.56 0.01
C MET A 27 22.92 12.95 -1.22
N PHE A 28 23.39 11.77 -1.59
CA PHE A 28 22.82 10.95 -2.65
C PHE A 28 22.51 9.56 -2.12
N VAL A 29 21.46 8.94 -2.65
CA VAL A 29 20.97 7.63 -2.22
C VAL A 29 20.92 6.70 -3.43
N ARG A 30 21.20 5.41 -3.18
CA ARG A 30 20.92 4.31 -4.11
C ARG A 30 20.43 3.10 -3.34
N PRO A 31 19.58 2.25 -3.93
CA PRO A 31 19.27 0.95 -3.36
C PRO A 31 20.51 0.04 -3.42
N ILE A 32 20.66 -0.80 -2.41
CA ILE A 32 21.65 -1.88 -2.38
C ILE A 32 20.88 -3.19 -2.46
N ASN A 33 20.96 -3.88 -3.59
CA ASN A 33 20.40 -5.22 -3.72
C ASN A 33 21.53 -6.25 -3.69
N LYS A 34 21.65 -6.96 -2.56
CA LYS A 34 22.68 -7.99 -2.36
C LYS A 34 22.48 -9.23 -3.24
N THR A 35 21.30 -9.41 -3.83
CA THR A 35 21.00 -10.56 -4.70
C THR A 35 21.29 -10.28 -6.17
N GLN A 36 21.68 -9.05 -6.55
CA GLN A 36 22.05 -8.72 -7.93
C GLN A 36 23.45 -9.22 -8.26
N HIS A 37 23.66 -9.64 -9.51
CA HIS A 37 24.98 -9.96 -10.02
C HIS A 37 25.91 -8.73 -9.96
N PRO A 38 27.22 -8.92 -9.71
CA PRO A 38 28.20 -7.84 -9.80
C PRO A 38 28.09 -7.12 -11.15
N GLY A 39 27.88 -5.80 -11.12
CA GLY A 39 27.68 -4.97 -12.32
C GLY A 39 26.24 -4.56 -12.57
N ASP A 40 25.23 -5.27 -12.04
CA ASP A 40 23.79 -4.97 -12.23
C ASP A 40 23.19 -4.01 -11.21
N GLY A 41 24.06 -3.32 -10.46
CA GLY A 41 23.66 -2.41 -9.40
C GLY A 41 23.07 -1.10 -9.93
N TYR A 42 22.35 -0.42 -9.04
CA TYR A 42 21.91 0.96 -9.29
C TYR A 42 23.05 1.96 -9.02
N VAL A 43 23.11 3.00 -9.83
CA VAL A 43 23.89 4.21 -9.54
C VAL A 43 23.13 5.12 -8.57
N PHE A 44 23.83 6.10 -8.01
CA PHE A 44 23.23 7.12 -7.15
C PHE A 44 22.12 7.90 -7.85
N CYS A 45 21.18 8.42 -7.05
CA CYS A 45 20.05 9.18 -7.56
C CYS A 45 20.47 10.40 -8.38
N ASN A 46 19.61 10.80 -9.31
CA ASN A 46 19.85 11.84 -10.31
C ASN A 46 20.07 13.26 -9.75
N LYS A 47 19.73 13.53 -8.49
CA LYS A 47 19.89 14.82 -7.82
C LYS A 47 20.22 14.63 -6.33
N PRO A 48 20.84 15.62 -5.65
CA PRO A 48 21.08 15.55 -4.21
C PRO A 48 19.80 15.79 -3.41
N ILE A 49 19.75 15.29 -2.17
CA ILE A 49 18.67 15.60 -1.21
C ILE A 49 18.88 17.01 -0.66
N LEU A 50 17.95 17.93 -0.96
CA LEU A 50 18.05 19.35 -0.62
C LEU A 50 17.51 19.67 0.77
N TRP A 51 18.03 18.99 1.78
CA TRP A 51 17.51 19.07 3.16
C TRP A 51 17.51 20.49 3.74
N GLY A 52 18.50 21.32 3.40
CA GLY A 52 18.64 22.69 3.91
C GLY A 52 17.58 23.67 3.42
N ARG A 53 16.71 23.26 2.49
CA ARG A 53 15.54 24.07 2.07
C ARG A 53 14.42 24.08 3.10
N VAL A 54 14.39 23.10 4.00
CA VAL A 54 13.42 23.05 5.10
C VAL A 54 13.99 23.87 6.23
N THR A 55 13.42 25.04 6.49
CA THR A 55 13.94 25.98 7.50
C THR A 55 13.06 26.08 8.71
N GLN A 56 11.74 25.84 8.60
CA GLN A 56 10.82 25.94 9.74
C GLN A 56 10.43 24.57 10.28
N SER A 57 10.22 24.49 11.59
CA SER A 57 9.65 23.30 12.20
C SER A 57 8.22 23.09 11.70
N GLY A 58 7.91 21.86 11.30
CA GLY A 58 6.59 21.51 10.74
C GLY A 58 6.53 21.56 9.22
N ASP A 59 7.47 22.23 8.57
CA ASP A 59 7.62 22.17 7.11
C ASP A 59 8.09 20.77 6.70
N VAL A 60 7.54 20.30 5.58
CA VAL A 60 7.97 19.06 4.94
C VAL A 60 8.25 19.35 3.46
N LEU A 61 9.46 19.04 3.02
CA LEU A 61 9.82 19.04 1.59
C LEU A 61 9.77 17.61 1.07
N GLU A 62 8.92 17.39 0.08
CA GLU A 62 8.76 16.11 -0.60
C GLU A 62 9.33 16.18 -2.02
N GLU A 63 10.22 15.25 -2.36
CA GLU A 63 10.76 15.16 -3.71
C GLU A 63 10.85 13.71 -4.19
N THR A 64 10.38 13.47 -5.42
CA THR A 64 10.62 12.22 -6.14
C THR A 64 12.06 12.18 -6.66
N MET A 65 12.72 11.05 -6.46
CA MET A 65 14.10 10.77 -6.80
C MET A 65 14.18 9.51 -7.65
N GLN A 66 15.19 9.41 -8.52
CA GLN A 66 15.37 8.25 -9.40
C GLN A 66 16.83 7.80 -9.46
N CYS A 67 17.05 6.50 -9.28
CA CYS A 67 18.29 5.79 -9.58
C CYS A 67 18.14 5.00 -10.88
N HIS A 68 19.22 4.87 -11.64
CA HIS A 68 19.27 4.07 -12.86
C HIS A 68 20.18 2.85 -12.65
N SER A 69 19.89 1.74 -13.30
CA SER A 69 20.84 0.64 -13.43
C SER A 69 21.56 0.72 -14.79
N ASN A 70 22.62 -0.08 -14.92
CA ASN A 70 23.30 -0.36 -16.19
C ASN A 70 22.37 -0.94 -17.28
N LYS A 71 21.25 -1.55 -16.89
CA LYS A 71 20.24 -2.18 -17.77
C LYS A 71 19.01 -1.30 -18.00
N ASP A 72 19.12 0.01 -17.74
CA ASP A 72 18.04 0.99 -17.81
C ASP A 72 16.83 0.68 -16.90
N HIS A 73 17.02 -0.14 -15.87
CA HIS A 73 16.00 -0.30 -14.84
C HIS A 73 15.98 0.95 -13.97
N LYS A 74 14.78 1.42 -13.63
CA LYS A 74 14.57 2.61 -12.81
C LYS A 74 14.14 2.18 -11.41
N TYR A 75 14.80 2.74 -10.40
CA TYR A 75 14.37 2.65 -9.01
C TYR A 75 14.03 4.04 -8.53
N ARG A 76 12.75 4.26 -8.23
CA ARG A 76 12.22 5.53 -7.74
C ARG A 76 11.87 5.43 -6.27
N PHE A 77 11.99 6.56 -5.60
CA PHE A 77 11.63 6.73 -4.21
C PHE A 77 11.30 8.20 -3.96
N CYS A 78 10.51 8.46 -2.94
CA CYS A 78 10.23 9.79 -2.45
C CYS A 78 11.14 10.07 -1.25
N THR A 79 11.64 11.29 -1.17
CA THR A 79 12.29 11.83 0.03
C THR A 79 11.32 12.75 0.71
N ALA A 80 11.14 12.60 2.01
CA ALA A 80 10.41 13.55 2.85
C ALA A 80 11.38 14.11 3.88
N VAL A 81 11.70 15.39 3.76
CA VAL A 81 12.56 16.09 4.71
C VAL A 81 11.68 16.91 5.63
N SER A 82 11.79 16.68 6.93
CA SER A 82 11.11 17.48 7.95
C SER A 82 12.10 17.99 8.98
N ARG A 83 11.85 19.18 9.54
CA ARG A 83 12.67 19.76 10.60
C ARG A 83 11.99 19.63 11.97
N TYR A 84 12.74 19.19 12.98
CA TYR A 84 12.31 19.21 14.37
C TYR A 84 12.47 20.60 14.99
N ASN A 85 11.63 20.92 15.96
CA ASN A 85 11.69 22.18 16.71
C ASN A 85 12.79 22.20 17.79
N TYR A 86 13.87 21.44 17.61
CA TYR A 86 14.98 21.38 18.55
C TYR A 86 16.27 20.92 17.84
N PRO A 87 17.42 21.57 18.10
CA PRO A 87 17.61 22.74 18.96
C PRO A 87 17.00 24.02 18.37
N LEU A 88 16.59 24.96 19.24
CA LEU A 88 16.10 26.27 18.82
C LEU A 88 17.20 27.04 18.10
N ASP A 89 16.84 27.74 17.03
CA ASP A 89 17.76 28.59 16.30
C ASP A 89 18.33 29.67 17.23
N ARG A 90 19.66 29.75 17.29
CA ARG A 90 20.33 30.76 18.09
C ARG A 90 20.61 31.96 17.20
N PRO A 91 20.16 33.18 17.56
CA PRO A 91 20.69 34.36 16.95
C PRO A 91 22.19 34.42 17.26
N VAL A 92 23.03 34.45 16.22
CA VAL A 92 24.44 34.77 16.41
C VAL A 92 24.45 36.22 16.90
N GLY A 93 25.06 36.46 18.06
CA GLY A 93 24.95 37.73 18.77
C GLY A 93 25.15 38.94 17.84
N THR A 94 24.22 39.90 17.92
CA THR A 94 24.07 41.19 17.20
C THR A 94 22.99 41.25 16.12
N VAL A 95 22.29 42.39 16.11
CA VAL A 95 21.25 42.76 15.15
C VAL A 95 21.83 42.66 13.72
N GLY A 96 21.25 41.81 12.87
CA GLY A 96 21.67 41.63 11.48
C GLY A 96 22.61 40.45 11.21
N SER A 97 22.99 39.66 12.21
CA SER A 97 23.79 38.44 12.00
C SER A 97 22.94 37.28 11.43
N PRO A 98 23.48 36.47 10.50
CA PRO A 98 22.76 35.34 9.93
C PRO A 98 22.47 34.28 11.02
N LEU A 99 21.23 33.76 11.03
CA LEU A 99 20.85 32.64 11.89
C LEU A 99 21.68 31.40 11.51
N ILE A 100 22.39 30.81 12.49
CA ILE A 100 23.00 29.49 12.29
C ILE A 100 21.90 28.45 12.48
N ILE A 101 21.35 27.97 11.37
CA ILE A 101 20.40 26.85 11.38
C ILE A 101 21.17 25.59 11.72
N GLN A 102 20.94 25.05 12.91
CA GLN A 102 21.50 23.77 13.30
C GLN A 102 20.73 22.64 12.59
N PRO A 103 21.44 21.62 12.05
CA PRO A 103 20.79 20.49 11.41
C PRO A 103 19.96 19.73 12.44
N ALA A 104 18.64 19.76 12.25
CA ALA A 104 17.63 19.12 13.09
C ALA A 104 16.61 18.38 12.21
N HIS A 105 17.09 17.75 11.13
CA HIS A 105 16.25 17.23 10.07
C HIS A 105 16.11 15.71 10.17
N MET A 106 14.91 15.21 9.88
CA MET A 106 14.68 13.82 9.53
C MET A 106 14.48 13.72 8.03
N ILE A 107 15.28 12.87 7.38
CA ILE A 107 15.14 12.54 5.96
C ILE A 107 14.56 11.13 5.90
N THR A 108 13.32 11.02 5.43
CA THR A 108 12.63 9.75 5.28
C THR A 108 12.65 9.32 3.81
N LEU A 109 13.03 8.07 3.56
CA LEU A 109 13.05 7.47 2.23
C LEU A 109 11.84 6.55 2.06
N LEU A 110 11.03 6.78 1.03
CA LEU A 110 9.74 6.11 0.87
C LEU A 110 9.56 5.55 -0.53
N PRO A 111 8.87 4.41 -0.67
CA PRO A 111 8.48 3.95 -1.99
C PRO A 111 7.47 4.92 -2.63
N PRO A 112 7.46 5.05 -3.97
CA PRO A 112 6.46 5.86 -4.68
C PRO A 112 5.03 5.37 -4.43
N ILE A 113 4.83 4.04 -4.52
CA ILE A 113 3.57 3.37 -4.22
C ILE A 113 3.82 2.21 -3.26
N THR A 114 2.98 2.10 -2.24
CA THR A 114 2.85 0.89 -1.41
C THR A 114 1.48 0.29 -1.64
N VAL A 115 1.42 -1.00 -1.97
CA VAL A 115 0.16 -1.74 -2.07
C VAL A 115 -0.01 -2.57 -0.81
N ALA A 116 -1.15 -2.45 -0.14
CA ALA A 116 -1.51 -3.20 1.05
C ALA A 116 -2.68 -4.14 0.76
N ASN A 117 -2.49 -5.42 1.08
CA ASN A 117 -3.55 -6.41 1.03
C ASN A 117 -4.23 -6.46 2.40
N LEU A 118 -5.46 -5.96 2.47
CA LEU A 118 -6.27 -6.07 3.68
C LEU A 118 -7.17 -7.29 3.65
N LEU A 119 -7.20 -8.09 2.58
CA LEU A 119 -8.05 -9.28 2.44
C LEU A 119 -7.52 -10.46 3.29
N PRO A 120 -8.38 -11.46 3.59
CA PRO A 120 -7.99 -12.67 4.31
C PRO A 120 -7.38 -13.75 3.38
N CYS A 121 -7.17 -13.42 2.10
CA CYS A 121 -6.56 -14.27 1.09
C CYS A 121 -5.45 -13.51 0.34
N ASP A 122 -4.68 -14.23 -0.46
CA ASP A 122 -3.60 -13.65 -1.23
C ASP A 122 -4.14 -12.74 -2.34
N LEU A 123 -3.53 -11.56 -2.45
CA LEU A 123 -3.84 -10.57 -3.48
C LEU A 123 -2.72 -10.56 -4.50
N HIS A 124 -3.05 -10.80 -5.75
CA HIS A 124 -2.12 -10.66 -6.85
C HIS A 124 -2.32 -9.32 -7.54
N TYR A 125 -1.22 -8.73 -8.00
CA TYR A 125 -1.26 -7.46 -8.72
C TYR A 125 -0.37 -7.48 -9.95
N THR A 126 -0.75 -6.68 -10.94
CA THR A 126 0.04 -6.40 -12.14
C THR A 126 0.09 -4.89 -12.37
N VAL A 127 1.27 -4.37 -12.70
CA VAL A 127 1.49 -2.95 -13.03
C VAL A 127 1.73 -2.82 -14.53
N ARG A 128 0.84 -2.15 -15.26
CA ARG A 128 0.87 -2.13 -16.74
C ARG A 128 2.11 -1.42 -17.28
N GLU A 129 2.47 -0.28 -16.69
CA GLU A 129 3.50 0.63 -17.22
C GLU A 129 4.93 0.09 -17.08
N VAL A 130 5.14 -0.92 -16.24
CA VAL A 130 6.46 -1.48 -15.95
C VAL A 130 6.58 -2.90 -16.52
N GLY A 131 6.33 -3.03 -17.82
CA GLY A 131 6.46 -4.31 -18.53
C GLY A 131 5.59 -5.44 -17.95
N GLY A 132 4.45 -5.09 -17.33
CA GLY A 132 3.58 -6.04 -16.67
C GLY A 132 4.17 -6.64 -15.39
N LEU A 133 4.90 -5.85 -14.58
CA LEU A 133 5.41 -6.28 -13.26
C LEU A 133 4.28 -6.97 -12.47
N VAL A 134 4.47 -8.24 -12.15
CA VAL A 134 3.52 -9.05 -11.36
C VAL A 134 4.07 -9.25 -9.96
N GLY A 135 3.18 -9.28 -8.97
CA GLY A 135 3.53 -9.68 -7.62
C GLY A 135 2.34 -10.28 -6.85
N ARG A 136 2.67 -10.85 -5.70
CA ARG A 136 1.73 -11.51 -4.79
C ARG A 136 1.92 -10.95 -3.38
N ILE A 137 0.82 -10.59 -2.73
CA ILE A 137 0.81 -10.00 -1.39
C ILE A 137 -0.03 -10.90 -0.50
N LYS A 138 0.61 -11.50 0.52
CA LYS A 138 -0.09 -12.33 1.51
C LYS A 138 -1.09 -11.51 2.34
N PRO A 139 -2.08 -12.16 2.98
CA PRO A 139 -3.06 -11.50 3.85
C PRO A 139 -2.39 -10.58 4.88
N GLY A 140 -2.91 -9.36 5.03
CA GLY A 140 -2.46 -8.37 6.00
C GLY A 140 -1.09 -7.75 5.74
N LEU A 141 -0.40 -8.14 4.65
CA LEU A 141 0.92 -7.60 4.30
C LEU A 141 0.83 -6.47 3.27
N SER A 142 1.95 -5.80 3.06
CA SER A 142 2.13 -4.79 2.02
C SER A 142 3.42 -4.99 1.24
N THR A 143 3.48 -4.42 0.05
CA THR A 143 4.68 -4.41 -0.79
C THR A 143 4.92 -3.02 -1.38
N ALA A 144 6.19 -2.69 -1.55
CA ALA A 144 6.64 -1.45 -2.16
C ALA A 144 6.87 -1.63 -3.67
N ILE A 145 6.40 -0.69 -4.48
CA ILE A 145 6.60 -0.68 -5.93
C ILE A 145 7.47 0.53 -6.28
N HIS A 146 8.70 0.28 -6.72
CA HIS A 146 9.72 1.31 -6.96
C HIS A 146 9.90 1.69 -8.43
N GLN A 147 9.38 0.87 -9.35
CA GLN A 147 9.64 1.02 -10.78
C GLN A 147 8.64 1.97 -11.47
N VAL A 148 7.58 2.38 -10.77
CA VAL A 148 6.52 3.26 -11.29
C VAL A 148 6.93 4.71 -11.26
N ASN A 149 6.38 5.51 -12.19
CA ASN A 149 6.47 6.96 -12.17
C ASN A 149 5.12 7.55 -11.73
N ILE A 150 5.09 8.18 -10.55
CA ILE A 150 3.88 8.77 -9.97
C ILE A 150 3.53 10.16 -10.55
N GLU A 151 4.39 10.70 -11.41
CA GLU A 151 4.10 11.90 -12.20
C GLU A 151 3.24 11.57 -13.44
N SER A 152 3.09 10.28 -13.75
CA SER A 152 2.17 9.74 -14.75
C SER A 152 1.11 8.87 -14.07
N SER A 153 0.01 8.59 -14.76
CA SER A 153 -0.98 7.61 -14.29
C SER A 153 -0.32 6.24 -14.12
N VAL A 154 -0.71 5.51 -13.08
CA VAL A 154 -0.28 4.14 -12.81
C VAL A 154 -1.51 3.24 -12.70
N GLU A 155 -1.64 2.26 -13.58
CA GLU A 155 -2.71 1.28 -13.58
C GLU A 155 -2.31 0.01 -12.84
N LEU A 156 -2.99 -0.25 -11.73
CA LEU A 156 -2.86 -1.46 -10.91
C LEU A 156 -4.03 -2.39 -11.22
N ASN A 157 -3.72 -3.56 -11.75
CA ASN A 157 -4.69 -4.63 -11.95
C ASN A 157 -4.58 -5.62 -10.79
N PHE A 158 -5.70 -5.95 -10.16
CA PHE A 158 -5.79 -6.85 -9.01
C PHE A 158 -6.60 -8.09 -9.38
N HIS A 159 -6.13 -9.26 -8.97
CA HIS A 159 -6.91 -10.49 -9.05
C HIS A 159 -6.70 -11.35 -7.80
N LEU A 160 -7.64 -12.26 -7.57
CA LEU A 160 -7.64 -13.19 -6.45
C LEU A 160 -7.62 -14.62 -6.98
N ASP A 161 -7.18 -15.55 -6.14
CA ASP A 161 -7.34 -16.97 -6.44
C ASP A 161 -8.83 -17.29 -6.65
N ASN A 162 -9.16 -18.08 -7.66
CA ASN A 162 -10.53 -18.40 -8.11
C ASN A 162 -11.33 -17.25 -8.75
N PHE A 163 -10.71 -16.07 -8.92
CA PHE A 163 -11.29 -14.93 -9.66
C PHE A 163 -10.39 -14.60 -10.87
N PRO A 164 -10.56 -15.31 -12.01
CA PRO A 164 -9.67 -15.19 -13.16
C PRO A 164 -9.72 -13.81 -13.84
N GLN A 165 -10.78 -13.03 -13.63
CA GLN A 165 -10.90 -11.69 -14.19
C GLN A 165 -10.42 -10.63 -13.20
N SER A 166 -9.39 -9.88 -13.58
CA SER A 166 -8.82 -8.80 -12.77
C SER A 166 -9.71 -7.55 -12.77
N GLY A 167 -9.75 -6.87 -11.62
CA GLY A 167 -10.25 -5.50 -11.52
C GLY A 167 -9.11 -4.49 -11.59
N SER A 168 -9.38 -3.30 -12.13
CA SER A 168 -8.36 -2.27 -12.34
C SER A 168 -8.58 -1.05 -11.44
N LEU A 169 -7.50 -0.49 -10.93
CA LEU A 169 -7.46 0.76 -10.18
C LEU A 169 -6.36 1.65 -10.78
N VAL A 170 -6.73 2.87 -11.16
CA VAL A 170 -5.79 3.86 -11.71
C VAL A 170 -5.45 4.88 -10.63
N VAL A 171 -4.16 5.01 -10.33
CA VAL A 171 -3.63 6.13 -9.54
C VAL A 171 -3.28 7.25 -10.51
N PRO A 172 -4.02 8.37 -10.53
CA PRO A 172 -3.73 9.46 -11.46
C PRO A 172 -2.46 10.23 -11.04
N PRO A 173 -1.85 10.99 -11.97
CA PRO A 173 -0.79 11.92 -11.60
C PRO A 173 -1.32 12.93 -10.58
N SER A 174 -0.48 13.30 -9.61
CA SER A 174 -0.89 14.20 -8.52
C SER A 174 -2.08 13.70 -7.70
N ALA A 175 -2.24 12.38 -7.56
CA ALA A 175 -3.31 11.74 -6.81
C ALA A 175 -3.63 12.44 -5.48
N THR A 176 -4.92 12.52 -5.18
CA THR A 176 -5.46 12.85 -3.87
C THR A 176 -5.99 11.58 -3.22
N SER A 177 -6.25 11.63 -1.91
CA SER A 177 -6.89 10.49 -1.25
C SER A 177 -8.28 10.25 -1.83
N SER A 178 -8.56 9.03 -2.27
CA SER A 178 -9.78 8.63 -2.93
C SER A 178 -10.12 7.17 -2.64
N ASN A 179 -11.40 6.82 -2.76
CA ASN A 179 -11.86 5.44 -2.67
C ASN A 179 -12.42 5.02 -4.03
N HIS A 180 -12.09 3.82 -4.44
CA HIS A 180 -12.49 3.22 -5.70
C HIS A 180 -13.19 1.90 -5.42
N LEU A 181 -14.21 1.61 -6.23
CA LEU A 181 -14.88 0.33 -6.25
C LEU A 181 -14.51 -0.37 -7.55
N PHE A 182 -14.00 -1.59 -7.49
CA PHE A 182 -13.71 -2.39 -8.67
C PHE A 182 -14.25 -3.80 -8.53
N LYS A 183 -14.54 -4.43 -9.67
CA LYS A 183 -15.16 -5.74 -9.74
C LYS A 183 -14.13 -6.78 -10.11
N VAL A 184 -14.22 -7.95 -9.50
CA VAL A 184 -13.59 -9.19 -9.96
C VAL A 184 -14.68 -10.23 -10.19
N HIS A 185 -14.46 -11.14 -11.14
CA HIS A 185 -15.43 -12.20 -11.44
C HIS A 185 -14.79 -13.55 -11.24
N ASP A 186 -15.57 -14.49 -10.70
CA ASP A 186 -15.17 -15.88 -10.63
C ASP A 186 -15.36 -16.61 -11.97
N SER A 187 -15.01 -17.89 -12.01
CA SER A 187 -15.13 -18.71 -13.22
C SER A 187 -16.57 -18.92 -13.71
N LEU A 188 -17.58 -18.61 -12.88
CA LEU A 188 -19.00 -18.69 -13.24
C LEU A 188 -19.56 -17.33 -13.68
N GLY A 189 -18.73 -16.28 -13.75
CA GLY A 189 -19.13 -14.93 -14.14
C GLY A 189 -19.79 -14.14 -13.01
N ARG A 190 -19.80 -14.66 -11.78
CA ARG A 190 -20.42 -13.98 -10.63
C ARG A 190 -19.50 -12.88 -10.12
N CYS A 191 -20.09 -11.73 -9.81
CA CYS A 191 -19.34 -10.52 -9.46
C CYS A 191 -19.06 -10.42 -7.95
N LEU A 192 -17.82 -10.07 -7.60
CA LEU A 192 -17.42 -9.60 -6.28
C LEU A 192 -16.88 -8.16 -6.40
N PHE A 193 -17.42 -7.27 -5.60
CA PHE A 193 -16.94 -5.89 -5.48
C PHE A 193 -15.85 -5.79 -4.40
N LEU A 194 -14.75 -5.14 -4.75
CA LEU A 194 -13.62 -4.84 -3.86
C LEU A 194 -13.41 -3.32 -3.75
N HIS A 195 -12.96 -2.88 -2.58
CA HIS A 195 -12.64 -1.50 -2.29
C HIS A 195 -11.14 -1.28 -2.47
N GLY A 196 -10.77 -0.30 -3.29
CA GLY A 196 -9.42 0.21 -3.40
C GLY A 196 -9.33 1.62 -2.82
N SER A 197 -8.65 1.78 -1.69
CA SER A 197 -8.41 3.08 -1.08
C SER A 197 -7.04 3.61 -1.45
N VAL A 198 -6.99 4.72 -2.18
CA VAL A 198 -5.77 5.49 -2.43
C VAL A 198 -5.66 6.52 -1.32
N SER A 199 -4.57 6.46 -0.55
CA SER A 199 -4.27 7.41 0.51
C SER A 199 -2.99 8.15 0.18
N VAL A 200 -3.09 9.47 0.09
CA VAL A 200 -1.97 10.38 -0.22
C VAL A 200 -1.81 11.33 0.95
N ASN A 201 -0.70 11.21 1.67
CA ASN A 201 -0.41 12.06 2.83
C ASN A 201 0.69 13.06 2.48
N LYS A 202 0.32 14.19 1.86
CA LYS A 202 1.23 15.33 1.63
C LYS A 202 1.41 16.08 2.95
N GLY A 203 2.62 16.24 3.47
CA GLY A 203 2.97 17.10 4.61
C GLY A 203 2.47 16.69 6.01
N ALA A 204 1.47 15.81 6.13
CA ALA A 204 1.00 15.29 7.44
C ALA A 204 1.57 13.91 7.78
N GLY A 205 2.00 13.17 6.77
CA GLY A 205 2.53 11.81 6.81
C GLY A 205 1.67 10.74 7.49
N ILE A 206 1.88 9.48 7.13
CA ILE A 206 1.42 8.36 7.96
C ILE A 206 2.26 8.38 9.24
N LYS A 207 1.63 8.45 10.41
CA LYS A 207 2.32 8.27 11.70
C LYS A 207 2.79 6.83 11.81
N VAL A 208 4.09 6.59 11.65
CA VAL A 208 4.69 5.28 11.90
C VAL A 208 5.67 5.42 13.06
N ARG A 209 5.55 4.53 14.04
CA ARG A 209 6.56 4.37 15.08
C ARG A 209 7.64 3.42 14.57
N LEU A 210 8.81 3.95 14.25
CA LEU A 210 10.02 3.16 13.98
C LEU A 210 11.02 3.43 15.09
N ALA A 211 11.47 2.38 15.78
CA ALA A 211 12.44 2.48 16.88
C ALA A 211 12.10 3.54 17.94
N GLY A 212 10.81 3.71 18.26
CA GLY A 212 10.33 4.70 19.24
C GLY A 212 10.20 6.15 18.73
N ILE A 213 10.59 6.42 17.49
CA ILE A 213 10.51 7.74 16.84
C ILE A 213 9.23 7.80 15.99
N GLU A 214 8.45 8.87 16.15
CA GLU A 214 7.29 9.14 15.31
C GLU A 214 7.76 9.71 13.96
N VAL A 215 7.57 8.94 12.90
CA VAL A 215 7.91 9.30 11.52
C VAL A 215 6.63 9.63 10.77
N ARG A 216 6.66 10.70 9.97
CA ARG A 216 5.59 11.11 9.07
C ARG A 216 5.93 10.62 7.66
N LEU A 217 5.19 9.63 7.13
CA LEU A 217 5.44 9.10 5.78
C LEU A 217 4.66 9.82 4.69
N ALA A 218 5.36 10.42 3.74
CA ALA A 218 4.80 10.91 2.48
C ALA A 218 4.95 9.90 1.34
N GLY A 219 3.84 9.40 0.81
CA GLY A 219 3.82 8.45 -0.29
C GLY A 219 2.38 8.04 -0.61
N ILE A 220 2.19 7.37 -1.74
CA ILE A 220 0.87 6.85 -2.12
C ILE A 220 0.72 5.44 -1.56
N LYS A 221 -0.26 5.23 -0.70
CA LYS A 221 -0.64 3.89 -0.24
C LYS A 221 -1.97 3.49 -0.86
N VAL A 222 -1.97 2.40 -1.60
CA VAL A 222 -3.16 1.75 -2.17
C VAL A 222 -3.51 0.56 -1.30
N SER A 223 -4.68 0.56 -0.69
CA SER A 223 -5.15 -0.55 0.15
C SER A 223 -6.33 -1.23 -0.53
N VAL A 224 -6.28 -2.56 -0.64
CA VAL A 224 -7.37 -3.35 -1.22
C VAL A 224 -8.08 -4.12 -0.10
N SER A 225 -9.40 -3.95 -0.01
CA SER A 225 -10.26 -4.63 0.96
C SER A 225 -11.56 -5.10 0.31
N ALA A 226 -12.36 -5.88 1.04
CA ALA A 226 -13.70 -6.29 0.63
C ALA A 226 -14.72 -5.70 1.61
N PRO A 227 -15.98 -5.46 1.19
CA PRO A 227 -17.01 -4.92 2.06
C PRO A 227 -17.29 -5.81 3.28
N PHE A 228 -17.37 -7.13 3.07
CA PHE A 228 -17.70 -8.10 4.11
C PHE A 228 -16.88 -9.37 3.98
N TRP A 229 -16.51 -9.96 5.12
CA TRP A 229 -15.96 -11.32 5.22
C TRP A 229 -16.92 -12.20 6.00
N LEU A 230 -17.43 -13.24 5.38
CA LEU A 230 -18.34 -14.18 6.01
C LEU A 230 -17.52 -15.33 6.61
N VAL A 231 -17.55 -15.42 7.93
CA VAL A 231 -16.85 -16.47 8.69
C VAL A 231 -17.87 -17.49 9.18
N ASN A 232 -17.82 -18.69 8.62
CA ASN A 232 -18.69 -19.78 9.04
C ASN A 232 -18.07 -20.56 10.22
N LYS A 233 -18.66 -20.42 11.40
CA LYS A 233 -18.26 -21.15 12.62
C LYS A 233 -19.16 -22.34 12.95
N THR A 234 -20.18 -22.64 12.13
CA THR A 234 -21.18 -23.68 12.43
C THR A 234 -20.68 -25.09 12.11
N ALA A 235 -19.51 -25.21 11.50
CA ALA A 235 -18.95 -26.45 10.95
C ALA A 235 -19.82 -27.13 9.87
N LEU A 236 -20.92 -26.52 9.44
CA LEU A 236 -21.79 -27.00 8.36
C LEU A 236 -21.32 -26.42 7.00
N PRO A 237 -21.59 -27.11 5.88
CA PRO A 237 -21.56 -26.48 4.57
C PRO A 237 -22.68 -25.43 4.51
N VAL A 238 -22.32 -24.16 4.52
CA VAL A 238 -23.28 -23.04 4.47
C VAL A 238 -23.05 -22.27 3.18
N VAL A 239 -24.12 -22.07 2.44
CA VAL A 239 -24.13 -21.38 1.16
C VAL A 239 -24.83 -20.05 1.31
N PHE A 240 -24.18 -18.98 0.88
CA PHE A 240 -24.62 -17.59 1.00
C PHE A 240 -25.09 -17.03 -0.35
N ARG A 241 -26.07 -16.12 -0.33
CA ARG A 241 -26.45 -15.31 -1.50
C ARG A 241 -27.12 -14.00 -1.08
N GLN A 242 -27.22 -13.07 -2.02
CA GLN A 242 -28.05 -11.87 -1.85
C GLN A 242 -29.53 -12.25 -2.06
N GLU A 243 -30.41 -11.75 -1.20
CA GLU A 243 -31.85 -11.90 -1.38
C GLU A 243 -32.33 -11.20 -2.67
N GLY A 244 -33.21 -11.86 -3.43
CA GLY A 244 -33.63 -11.39 -4.75
C GLY A 244 -32.67 -11.74 -5.90
N VAL A 245 -31.44 -12.19 -5.61
CA VAL A 245 -30.50 -12.69 -6.61
C VAL A 245 -30.56 -14.23 -6.65
N PRO A 246 -30.73 -14.85 -7.84
CA PRO A 246 -30.88 -16.30 -7.96
C PRO A 246 -29.55 -17.05 -7.75
N GLU A 247 -28.44 -16.42 -8.11
CA GLU A 247 -27.11 -17.00 -8.01
C GLU A 247 -26.60 -16.99 -6.57
N THR A 248 -25.78 -17.98 -6.23
CA THR A 248 -25.02 -17.97 -4.98
C THR A 248 -23.91 -16.91 -5.04
N ALA A 249 -23.47 -16.39 -3.90
CA ALA A 249 -22.43 -15.36 -3.90
C ALA A 249 -21.13 -15.86 -4.57
N ALA A 250 -20.44 -14.95 -5.26
CA ALA A 250 -19.19 -15.24 -5.98
C ALA A 250 -18.14 -15.89 -5.07
N GLY A 251 -17.32 -16.78 -5.62
CA GLY A 251 -16.31 -17.53 -4.87
C GLY A 251 -16.81 -18.76 -4.12
N GLN A 252 -18.12 -19.05 -4.15
CA GLN A 252 -18.67 -20.32 -3.63
C GLN A 252 -18.86 -21.35 -4.74
N PHE A 253 -18.07 -22.42 -4.71
CA PHE A 253 -18.12 -23.53 -5.67
C PHE A 253 -18.81 -24.77 -5.09
N GLU A 254 -18.91 -25.84 -5.86
CA GLU A 254 -19.60 -27.09 -5.48
C GLU A 254 -19.13 -27.66 -4.13
N GLU A 255 -17.86 -27.49 -3.79
CA GLU A 255 -17.30 -27.89 -2.50
C GLU A 255 -18.05 -27.27 -1.30
N HIS A 256 -18.57 -26.05 -1.44
CA HIS A 256 -19.32 -25.34 -0.39
C HIS A 256 -20.71 -25.94 -0.14
N GLU A 257 -21.21 -26.79 -1.04
CA GLU A 257 -22.46 -27.55 -0.87
C GLU A 257 -22.26 -28.80 0.01
N THR A 258 -21.02 -29.26 0.19
CA THR A 258 -20.69 -30.54 0.83
C THR A 258 -19.76 -30.40 2.04
N ALA A 259 -18.82 -29.47 1.96
CA ALA A 259 -17.78 -29.27 2.95
C ALA A 259 -17.93 -27.92 3.67
N ARG A 260 -17.44 -27.88 4.90
CA ARG A 260 -17.35 -26.64 5.66
C ARG A 260 -16.35 -25.68 5.00
N MET A 261 -16.64 -24.38 5.05
CA MET A 261 -15.66 -23.37 4.66
C MET A 261 -14.49 -23.37 5.65
N VAL A 262 -13.26 -23.39 5.13
CA VAL A 262 -12.04 -23.31 5.93
C VAL A 262 -11.41 -21.92 5.94
N ALA A 263 -11.80 -21.06 5.00
CA ALA A 263 -11.38 -19.67 4.90
C ALA A 263 -12.60 -18.73 4.91
N PRO A 264 -12.44 -17.47 5.34
CA PRO A 264 -13.51 -16.47 5.22
C PRO A 264 -13.92 -16.27 3.75
N LEU A 265 -15.21 -16.25 3.49
CA LEU A 265 -15.75 -15.94 2.16
C LEU A 265 -15.84 -14.42 2.00
N LEU A 266 -15.23 -13.89 0.95
CA LEU A 266 -15.40 -12.49 0.56
C LEU A 266 -16.81 -12.29 0.00
N PHE A 267 -17.52 -11.27 0.48
CA PHE A 267 -18.89 -11.00 0.07
C PHE A 267 -19.12 -9.53 -0.26
N SER A 268 -19.94 -9.31 -1.28
CA SER A 268 -20.51 -8.02 -1.66
C SER A 268 -21.91 -8.24 -2.20
N PHE A 269 -22.78 -7.25 -2.04
CA PHE A 269 -24.04 -7.19 -2.77
C PHE A 269 -23.73 -6.91 -4.25
N SER A 270 -24.08 -7.85 -5.13
CA SER A 270 -23.70 -7.83 -6.54
C SER A 270 -24.71 -7.06 -7.40
N ASP A 271 -25.96 -7.00 -6.97
CA ASP A 271 -27.06 -6.33 -7.66
C ASP A 271 -27.57 -5.16 -6.80
N SER A 272 -27.54 -3.95 -7.36
CA SER A 272 -27.98 -2.72 -6.69
C SER A 272 -29.49 -2.58 -6.61
N GLU A 273 -30.23 -3.27 -7.47
CA GLU A 273 -31.71 -3.22 -7.51
C GLU A 273 -32.32 -4.28 -6.58
N ALA A 274 -31.55 -5.29 -6.20
CA ALA A 274 -31.97 -6.34 -5.28
C ALA A 274 -31.83 -5.94 -3.80
N SER A 275 -32.46 -6.72 -2.91
CA SER A 275 -32.41 -6.50 -1.46
C SER A 275 -30.97 -6.55 -0.94
N HIS A 276 -30.57 -5.59 -0.11
CA HIS A 276 -29.27 -5.61 0.60
C HIS A 276 -29.30 -6.56 1.81
N THR A 277 -29.90 -7.73 1.62
CA THR A 277 -30.09 -8.74 2.65
C THR A 277 -29.30 -9.99 2.28
N LEU A 278 -28.47 -10.44 3.20
CA LEU A 278 -27.74 -11.70 3.08
C LEU A 278 -28.67 -12.84 3.52
N VAL A 279 -28.79 -13.86 2.68
CA VAL A 279 -29.47 -15.10 3.06
C VAL A 279 -28.50 -16.27 2.98
N ALA A 280 -28.71 -17.27 3.82
CA ALA A 280 -27.91 -18.47 3.83
C ALA A 280 -28.76 -19.73 3.98
N ARG A 281 -28.27 -20.84 3.43
CA ARG A 281 -28.83 -22.18 3.64
C ARG A 281 -27.73 -23.19 3.91
N VAL A 282 -28.09 -24.33 4.46
CA VAL A 282 -27.21 -25.50 4.49
C VAL A 282 -27.04 -26.02 3.05
N GLY A 283 -25.87 -26.55 2.75
CA GLY A 283 -25.56 -27.15 1.45
C GLY A 283 -26.55 -28.27 1.09
N ASN A 284 -26.98 -28.30 -0.17
CA ASN A 284 -28.05 -29.18 -0.63
C ASN A 284 -27.67 -30.66 -0.54
N ARG A 285 -26.37 -30.98 -0.52
CA ARG A 285 -25.90 -32.36 -0.36
C ARG A 285 -26.02 -32.88 1.07
N LEU A 286 -26.15 -31.99 2.06
CA LEU A 286 -26.39 -32.34 3.46
C LEU A 286 -27.87 -32.18 3.83
N HIS A 287 -28.54 -31.15 3.29
CA HIS A 287 -29.95 -30.89 3.55
C HIS A 287 -30.66 -30.41 2.25
N PRO A 288 -31.16 -31.35 1.42
CA PRO A 288 -31.74 -31.03 0.11
C PRO A 288 -32.90 -30.02 0.16
N GLU A 289 -33.72 -30.10 1.21
CA GLU A 289 -34.86 -29.19 1.45
C GLU A 289 -34.46 -27.98 2.32
N GLY A 290 -33.19 -27.54 2.22
CA GLY A 290 -32.63 -26.48 3.05
C GLY A 290 -33.24 -25.12 2.72
N ILE A 291 -34.09 -24.60 3.62
CA ILE A 291 -34.71 -23.29 3.44
C ILE A 291 -33.68 -22.19 3.71
N SER A 292 -33.57 -21.23 2.78
CA SER A 292 -32.73 -20.04 2.99
C SER A 292 -33.30 -19.16 4.10
N GLN A 293 -32.45 -18.82 5.08
CA GLN A 293 -32.79 -17.95 6.20
C GLN A 293 -32.08 -16.61 6.04
N VAL A 294 -32.76 -15.54 6.42
CA VAL A 294 -32.20 -14.18 6.47
C VAL A 294 -31.16 -14.10 7.58
N ILE A 295 -29.98 -13.57 7.25
CA ILE A 295 -28.93 -13.27 8.21
C ILE A 295 -29.06 -11.80 8.62
N LEU A 296 -29.35 -11.57 9.90
CA LEU A 296 -29.44 -10.21 10.45
C LEU A 296 -28.04 -9.55 10.53
N PRO A 297 -27.96 -8.21 10.34
CA PRO A 297 -26.70 -7.48 10.22
C PRO A 297 -25.73 -7.62 11.41
N TYR A 298 -26.25 -7.92 12.61
CA TYR A 298 -25.45 -8.08 13.83
C TYR A 298 -24.49 -9.28 13.81
N MET A 299 -24.58 -10.16 12.80
CA MET A 299 -23.66 -11.28 12.61
C MET A 299 -22.52 -11.00 11.61
N VAL A 300 -22.48 -9.80 11.01
CA VAL A 300 -21.46 -9.38 10.05
C VAL A 300 -20.54 -8.34 10.69
N SER A 301 -19.39 -8.81 11.20
CA SER A 301 -18.36 -7.91 11.72
C SER A 301 -17.79 -7.06 10.59
N HIS A 302 -17.88 -5.74 10.72
CA HIS A 302 -17.13 -4.82 9.87
C HIS A 302 -15.66 -4.90 10.30
N ALA A 303 -14.76 -5.33 9.40
CA ALA A 303 -13.33 -5.18 9.61
C ALA A 303 -12.93 -3.81 9.03
N CYS A 304 -12.67 -2.84 9.91
CA CYS A 304 -12.10 -1.54 9.57
C CYS A 304 -10.61 -1.66 9.23
#